data_AF-A0A258DJW8-F1
#
_entry.id   AF-A0A258DJW8-F1
#
_cell.length_a   1.000
_cell.length_b   1.000
_cell.length_c   1.000
_cell.angle_alpha   90.00
_cell.angle_beta   90.00
_cell.angle_gamma   90.00
#
_symmetry.space_group_name_H-M   'P 1'
#
loop_
_entity.id
_entity.type
_entity.pdbx_description
1 polymer ?
#
loop_
_entity_poly.entity_id
_entity_poly.type
_entity_poly.pdbx_seq_one_letter_code
_entity_poly.pdbx_strand_id
1 'polypeptide(L)' 'MDGQAASKLKQLIQAVPPGFLVDMAWMTRHAISRQSVSAYVKQGWLERVRQGLYRRPFTTGASREAATGW' A
#
# COMPACT_ATOMS: atom_id res chain seq x y z
N MET A 1 -8.37 8.37 13.13
CA MET A 1 -7.04 8.93 12.79
C MET A 1 -6.26 7.89 11.97
N ASP A 2 -6.40 7.86 10.65
CA ASP A 2 -5.73 6.84 9.78
C ASP A 2 -4.89 7.48 8.64
N GLY A 3 -4.98 8.80 8.45
CA GLY A 3 -4.37 9.51 7.31
C GLY A 3 -2.84 9.63 7.34
N GLN A 4 -2.16 9.47 8.48
CA GLN A 4 -0.69 9.57 8.53
C GLN A 4 0.00 8.29 8.06
N ALA A 5 -0.54 7.13 8.42
CA ALA A 5 -0.07 5.85 7.89
C ALA A 5 -0.28 5.80 6.37
N ALA A 6 -1.45 6.31 5.91
CA ALA A 6 -1.85 6.49 4.50
C ALA A 6 -0.69 7.04 3.64
N SER A 7 -0.16 8.19 4.04
CA SER A 7 0.92 8.87 3.33
C SER A 7 2.28 8.20 3.49
N LYS A 8 2.57 7.61 4.66
CA LYS A 8 3.89 7.01 4.96
C LYS A 8 4.16 5.77 4.11
N LEU A 9 3.18 4.86 3.96
CA LEU A 9 3.34 3.72 3.06
C LEU A 9 3.48 4.18 1.61
N LYS A 10 2.71 5.19 1.18
CA LYS A 10 2.76 5.71 -0.19
C LYS A 10 4.17 6.21 -0.54
N GLN A 11 4.82 6.91 0.39
CA GLN A 11 6.22 7.35 0.24
C GLN A 11 7.18 6.16 0.19
N LEU A 12 7.03 5.19 1.09
CA LEU A 12 7.83 3.96 1.12
C LEU A 12 7.70 3.14 -0.17
N ILE A 13 6.47 2.91 -0.66
CA ILE A 13 6.18 2.15 -1.88
C ILE A 13 6.71 2.85 -3.13
N GLN A 14 6.74 4.19 -3.15
CA GLN A 14 7.36 4.96 -4.22
C GLN A 14 8.89 4.83 -4.22
N ALA A 15 9.50 4.61 -3.05
CA ALA A 15 10.94 4.38 -2.93
C ALA A 15 11.35 2.92 -3.24
N VAL A 16 10.44 1.95 -3.21
CA VAL A 16 10.74 0.55 -3.60
C VAL A 16 10.42 0.24 -5.07
N PRO A 17 11.22 -0.66 -5.69
CA PRO A 17 10.99 -1.10 -7.06
C PRO A 17 9.59 -1.72 -7.26
N PRO A 18 9.02 -1.64 -8.48
CA PRO A 18 7.82 -2.39 -8.83
C PRO A 18 8.05 -3.89 -8.60
N GLY A 19 7.04 -4.57 -8.03
CA GLY A 19 7.15 -5.99 -7.68
C GLY A 19 7.58 -6.30 -6.25
N PHE A 20 7.80 -5.29 -5.43
CA PHE A 20 8.14 -5.51 -4.03
C PHE A 20 6.97 -6.21 -3.30
N LEU A 21 7.30 -7.28 -2.58
CA LEU A 21 6.36 -8.00 -1.73
C LEU A 21 6.36 -7.33 -0.36
N VAL A 22 5.17 -6.99 0.10
CA VAL A 22 4.92 -6.35 1.39
C VAL A 22 4.06 -7.28 2.22
N ASP A 23 4.60 -7.82 3.31
CA ASP A 23 3.84 -8.62 4.25
C ASP A 23 3.33 -7.80 5.45
N MET A 24 2.43 -8.41 6.23
CA MET A 24 1.82 -7.78 7.39
C MET A 24 2.83 -7.38 8.48
N ALA A 25 3.91 -8.16 8.66
CA ALA A 25 4.95 -7.85 9.63
C ALA A 25 5.81 -6.68 9.15
N TRP A 26 6.12 -6.59 7.86
CA TRP A 26 6.76 -5.41 7.26
C TRP A 26 5.90 -4.16 7.48
N MET A 27 4.59 -4.24 7.19
CA MET A 27 3.66 -3.12 7.42
C MET A 27 3.64 -2.69 8.89
N THR A 28 3.55 -3.65 9.81
CA THR A 28 3.54 -3.39 11.25
C THR A 28 4.85 -2.73 11.70
N ARG A 29 6.00 -3.15 11.16
CA ARG A 29 7.32 -2.55 11.42
C ARG A 29 7.42 -1.11 10.97
N HIS A 30 6.65 -0.72 9.94
CA HIS A 30 6.56 0.66 9.45
C HIS A 30 5.41 1.46 10.09
N ALA A 31 4.82 0.94 11.17
CA ALA A 31 3.67 1.52 11.88
C ALA A 31 2.40 1.67 10.99
N ILE A 32 2.21 0.72 10.08
CA ILE A 32 1.05 0.67 9.19
C ILE A 32 0.05 -0.35 9.75
N SER A 33 -1.15 0.13 10.06
CA SER A 33 -2.24 -0.66 10.61
C SER A 33 -2.98 -1.47 9.55
N ARG A 34 -3.62 -2.57 9.96
CA ARG A 34 -4.42 -3.43 9.07
C ARG A 34 -5.53 -2.67 8.34
N GLN A 35 -6.09 -1.66 8.99
CA GLN A 35 -7.15 -0.80 8.43
C GLN A 35 -6.63 -0.01 7.22
N SER A 36 -5.46 0.63 7.36
CA SER A 36 -4.78 1.32 6.26
C SER A 36 -4.48 0.34 5.12
N VAL A 37 -3.93 -0.83 5.43
CA VAL A 37 -3.68 -1.92 4.44
C VAL A 37 -4.92 -2.23 3.61
N SER A 38 -6.08 -2.41 4.27
CA SER A 38 -7.33 -2.65 3.58
C SER A 38 -7.75 -1.48 2.68
N ALA A 39 -7.53 -0.23 3.12
CA ALA A 39 -7.81 0.95 2.32
C ALA A 39 -6.92 1.03 1.08
N TYR A 40 -5.65 0.63 1.16
CA TYR A 40 -4.74 0.60 0.01
C TYR A 40 -5.04 -0.51 -0.99
N VAL A 41 -5.45 -1.68 -0.50
CA VAL A 41 -5.91 -2.77 -1.37
C VAL A 41 -7.17 -2.33 -2.11
N LYS A 42 -8.10 -1.67 -1.43
CA LYS A 42 -9.31 -1.10 -2.05
C LYS A 42 -8.98 -0.02 -3.08
N GLN A 43 -7.96 0.79 -2.84
CA GLN A 43 -7.47 1.82 -3.75
C GLN A 43 -6.52 1.30 -4.85
N GLY A 44 -6.23 -0.01 -4.90
CA GLY A 44 -5.37 -0.59 -5.95
C GLY A 44 -3.87 -0.33 -5.79
N TRP A 45 -3.42 0.22 -4.65
CA TRP A 45 -1.98 0.42 -4.36
C TRP A 45 -1.25 -0.88 -4.00
N LEU A 46 -2.00 -1.84 -3.45
CA LEU A 46 -1.50 -3.13 -3.01
C LEU A 46 -2.41 -4.21 -3.54
N GLU A 47 -1.83 -5.25 -4.13
CA GLU A 47 -2.56 -6.43 -4.57
C GLU A 47 -2.37 -7.52 -3.52
N ARG A 48 -3.46 -8.12 -3.04
CA ARG A 48 -3.39 -9.19 -2.05
C ARG A 48 -3.01 -10.50 -2.74
N VAL A 49 -1.78 -10.95 -2.53
CA VAL A 49 -1.26 -12.22 -3.10
C VAL A 49 -1.74 -13.39 -2.25
N ARG A 50 -1.58 -13.29 -0.93
CA ARG A 50 -2.07 -14.29 0.06
C ARG A 50 -2.47 -13.59 1.36
N GLN A 51 -3.09 -14.33 2.28
CA GLN A 51 -3.48 -13.78 3.57
C GLN A 51 -2.23 -13.28 4.33
N GLY A 52 -2.15 -11.97 4.57
CA GLY A 52 -0.99 -11.34 5.19
C GLY A 52 0.19 -11.06 4.25
N LEU A 53 0.05 -11.33 2.95
CA LEU A 53 1.05 -11.03 1.92
C LEU A 53 0.44 -10.22 0.79
N TYR A 54 1.02 -9.06 0.56
CA TYR A 54 0.61 -8.11 -0.46
C TYR A 54 1.77 -7.89 -1.42
N ARG A 55 1.47 -7.53 -2.67
CA ARG A 55 2.48 -7.13 -3.64
C ARG A 55 2.15 -5.75 -4.17
N ARG A 56 3.20 -4.99 -4.45
CA ARG A 56 3.06 -3.79 -5.26
C ARG A 56 2.75 -4.20 -6.72
N PRO A 57 1.69 -3.67 -7.35
CA PRO A 57 1.44 -3.91 -8.76
C PRO A 57 2.61 -3.39 -9.61
N PHE A 58 3.01 -4.17 -10.61
CA PHE A 58 4.13 -3.84 -11.51
C PHE A 58 3.79 -2.73 -12.51
N THR A 59 2.48 -2.51 -12.75
CA THR A 59 2.02 -1.44 -13.64
C THR A 59 1.84 -0.14 -12.87
N THR A 60 2.70 0.83 -13.18
CA THR A 60 2.53 2.26 -12.83
C THR A 60 1.24 2.87 -13.42
N GLY A 61 0.42 2.11 -14.15
CA GLY A 61 -0.87 2.55 -14.70
C GLY A 61 -2.05 2.56 -13.71
N ALA A 62 -1.95 1.90 -12.55
CA ALA A 62 -3.06 1.80 -11.58
C ALA A 62 -3.15 2.99 -10.59
N SER A 63 -2.43 4.09 -10.82
CA SER A 63 -2.49 5.29 -9.97
C SER A 63 -3.21 6.49 -10.61
N ARG A 64 -3.97 6.32 -11.70
CA ARG A 64 -4.76 7.43 -12.28
C ARG A 64 -5.88 7.95 -11.37
N GLU A 65 -6.22 7.25 -10.28
CA GLU A 65 -7.39 7.60 -9.44
C GLU A 65 -7.05 8.12 -8.03
N ALA A 66 -5.78 8.26 -7.66
CA ALA A 66 -5.44 8.96 -6.41
C ALA A 66 -5.38 10.48 -6.56
N ALA A 67 -5.96 11.03 -7.64
CA ALA A 67 -6.09 12.45 -7.91
C ALA A 67 -7.41 13.06 -7.40
N THR A 68 -8.34 12.27 -6.86
CA THR A 68 -9.63 12.78 -6.38
C THR A 68 -10.04 12.12 -5.07
N GLY A 69 -9.80 12.81 -3.95
CA GLY A 69 -10.38 12.43 -2.66
C GLY A 69 -9.40 12.62 -1.51
N TRP A 70 -9.25 13.88 -1.09
CA TRP A 70 -8.77 14.23 0.24
C TRP A 70 -9.83 13.88 1.29
#